data_AF-X1V5R8-F1
#
_entry.id   AF-X1V5R8-F1
#
_cell.length_a   1.000
_cell.length_b   1.000
_cell.length_c   1.000
_cell.angle_alpha   90.00
_cell.angle_beta   90.00
_cell.angle_gamma   90.00
#
_symmetry.space_group_name_H-M   'P 1'
#
loop_
_entity.id
_entity.type
_entity.pdbx_description
1 polymer ?
#
loop_
_entity_poly.entity_id
_entity_poly.type
_entity_poly.pdbx_seq_one_letter_code
_entity_poly.pdbx_strand_id
1 'polypeptide(L)'
;RGVVEVVGFDNIRHGKILSGDGVTDAEREELVALTLRKFVNKYDLSMDEIIISVPSQNSFARFVNLPPVEEKRIPEMVKFEAVQQIPFGINDVQWDWQLMTEPDSPEIKVGIFAIKNEVVDAALEHFSREDVQVSYVQMAPMALYNYLLHDRPELATSDKQATVVLNVGADNTDLVVCTKSAVWQRCILIGGNSFTRAISDAFRLNFEKAEKLKRTAPVSKYARQIFQAMKPVFTDLGSEVQRSLGFYNNSNPDTKITRIIALV
;
A
#
# COMPACT_ATOMS: atom_id res chain seq x y z
N ARG A 1 18.54 -21.68 8.31
CA ARG A 1 17.50 -20.66 8.04
C ARG A 1 17.81 -19.50 8.97
N GLY A 2 18.08 -18.31 8.42
CA GLY A 2 18.21 -17.10 9.25
C GLY A 2 16.87 -16.76 9.89
N VAL A 3 16.89 -16.10 11.04
CA VAL A 3 15.71 -15.50 11.67
C VAL A 3 15.75 -14.03 11.30
N VAL A 4 14.65 -13.50 10.76
CA VAL A 4 14.48 -12.05 10.59
C VAL A 4 13.92 -11.53 11.91
N GLU A 5 14.59 -10.55 12.51
CA GLU A 5 14.17 -9.91 13.75
C GLU A 5 14.05 -8.40 13.52
N VAL A 6 12.96 -7.81 14.02
CA VAL A 6 12.81 -6.37 14.04
C VAL A 6 13.65 -5.82 15.19
N VAL A 7 14.83 -5.27 14.87
CA VAL A 7 15.76 -4.70 15.85
C VAL A 7 15.44 -3.25 16.22
N GLY A 8 14.54 -2.59 15.48
CA GLY A 8 14.16 -1.21 15.74
C GLY A 8 13.02 -0.71 14.85
N PHE A 9 12.45 0.41 15.26
CA PHE A 9 11.47 1.18 14.49
C PHE A 9 11.70 2.66 14.75
N ASP A 10 11.56 3.49 13.72
CA ASP A 10 11.65 4.94 13.84
C ASP A 10 10.50 5.64 13.12
N ASN A 11 10.06 6.76 13.68
CA ASN A 11 9.05 7.63 13.09
C ASN A 11 9.59 9.06 13.09
N ILE A 12 10.12 9.48 11.94
CA ILE A 12 10.68 10.81 11.78
C ILE A 12 9.62 11.72 11.20
N ARG A 13 9.13 12.64 12.03
CA ARG A 13 8.10 13.59 11.64
C ARG A 13 8.68 14.71 10.77
N HIS A 14 8.00 15.00 9.66
CA HIS A 14 8.23 16.20 8.87
C HIS A 14 8.03 17.47 9.71
N GLY A 15 8.69 18.56 9.31
CA GLY A 15 8.56 19.86 10.00
C GLY A 15 7.15 20.46 9.92
N LYS A 16 6.40 20.08 8.88
CA LYS A 16 4.99 20.45 8.65
C LYS A 16 4.22 19.24 8.15
N ILE A 17 2.89 19.27 8.23
CA ILE A 17 2.05 18.25 7.61
C ILE A 17 2.12 18.43 6.09
N LEU A 18 2.53 17.40 5.36
CA LEU A 18 2.73 17.48 3.89
C LEU A 18 1.44 17.80 3.12
N SER A 19 0.30 17.49 3.72
CA SER A 19 -1.06 17.74 3.20
C SER A 19 -1.70 19.00 3.80
N GLY A 20 -0.93 19.78 4.58
CA GLY A 20 -1.38 21.02 5.22
C GLY A 20 -1.69 22.11 4.20
N ASP A 21 -2.52 23.07 4.63
CA ASP A 21 -2.94 24.17 3.76
C ASP A 21 -1.74 25.05 3.40
N GLY A 22 -1.55 25.33 2.11
CA GLY A 22 -0.48 26.20 1.61
C GLY A 22 0.89 25.53 1.48
N VAL A 23 1.03 24.23 1.74
CA VAL A 23 2.25 23.47 1.42
C VAL A 23 2.30 23.22 -0.08
N THR A 24 3.22 23.88 -0.77
CA THR A 24 3.45 23.68 -2.21
C THR A 24 4.13 22.36 -2.48
N ASP A 25 4.09 21.86 -3.72
CA ASP A 25 4.80 20.63 -4.09
C ASP A 25 6.32 20.78 -3.86
N ALA A 26 6.92 21.91 -4.22
CA ALA A 26 8.34 22.17 -3.96
C ALA A 26 8.68 22.15 -2.45
N GLU A 27 7.81 22.72 -1.61
CA GLU A 27 7.99 22.67 -0.15
C GLU A 27 7.82 21.24 0.39
N ARG A 28 6.93 20.44 -0.19
CA ARG A 28 6.76 19.02 0.16
C ARG A 28 8.04 18.23 -0.10
N GLU A 29 8.62 18.41 -1.29
CA GLU A 29 9.89 17.78 -1.68
C GLU A 29 11.02 18.15 -0.71
N GLU A 30 11.12 19.42 -0.32
CA GLU A 30 12.10 19.90 0.66
C GLU A 30 11.88 19.28 2.05
N LEU A 31 10.62 19.23 2.53
CA LEU A 31 10.29 18.62 3.81
C LEU A 31 10.63 17.13 3.86
N VAL A 32 10.41 16.39 2.77
CA VAL A 32 10.81 14.98 2.63
C VAL A 32 12.33 14.86 2.69
N ALA A 33 13.06 15.64 1.89
CA ALA A 33 14.52 15.62 1.87
C ALA A 33 15.13 15.92 3.26
N LEU A 34 14.64 16.96 3.95
CA LEU A 34 15.10 17.30 5.31
C LEU A 34 14.82 16.19 6.32
N THR A 35 13.75 15.42 6.13
CA THR A 35 13.36 14.33 7.03
C THR A 35 14.20 13.09 6.75
N LEU A 36 14.44 12.77 5.48
CA LEU A 36 15.34 11.69 5.07
C LEU A 36 16.79 11.97 5.51
N ARG A 37 17.27 13.21 5.39
CA ARG A 37 18.59 13.58 5.92
C ARG A 37 18.72 13.35 7.42
N LYS A 38 17.65 13.59 8.20
CA LYS A 38 17.64 13.26 9.64
C LYS A 38 17.74 11.75 9.86
N PHE A 39 17.10 10.93 9.02
CA PHE A 39 17.22 9.48 9.06
C PHE A 39 18.66 9.03 8.79
N VAL A 40 19.23 9.47 7.67
CA VAL A 40 20.59 9.11 7.24
C VAL A 40 21.65 9.58 8.23
N ASN A 41 21.49 10.76 8.84
CA ASN A 41 22.43 11.22 9.89
C ASN A 41 22.30 10.46 11.21
N LYS A 42 21.17 9.78 11.44
CA LYS A 42 20.89 9.05 12.69
C LYS A 42 21.40 7.60 12.64
N TYR A 43 21.46 7.01 11.45
CA TYR A 43 21.79 5.60 11.25
C TYR A 43 22.96 5.44 10.26
N ASP A 44 23.87 4.51 10.55
CA ASP A 44 24.90 4.10 9.58
C ASP A 44 24.29 3.08 8.63
N LEU A 45 24.00 3.50 7.39
CA LEU A 45 23.36 2.67 6.36
C LEU A 45 24.37 2.02 5.40
N SER A 46 25.68 2.18 5.64
CA SER A 46 26.72 1.83 4.66
C SER A 46 26.78 0.34 4.29
N MET A 47 26.32 -0.54 5.19
CA MET A 47 26.29 -1.99 5.01
C MET A 47 24.87 -2.55 4.91
N ASP A 48 23.85 -1.68 4.89
CA ASP A 48 22.45 -2.07 4.95
C ASP A 48 21.83 -2.14 3.55
N GLU A 49 20.93 -3.11 3.38
CA GLU A 49 20.08 -3.19 2.20
C GLU A 49 18.84 -2.33 2.39
N ILE A 50 18.72 -1.25 1.60
CA ILE A 50 17.58 -0.32 1.72
C ILE A 50 16.47 -0.72 0.76
N ILE A 51 15.30 -0.99 1.35
CA ILE A 51 14.08 -1.33 0.61
C ILE A 51 13.04 -0.26 0.89
N ILE A 52 12.43 0.27 -0.17
CA ILE A 52 11.39 1.28 -0.06
C ILE A 52 10.09 0.77 -0.67
N SER A 53 8.97 1.34 -0.24
CA SER A 53 7.67 1.05 -0.84
C SER A 53 7.04 2.31 -1.44
N VAL A 54 6.39 2.16 -2.60
CA VAL A 54 5.60 3.23 -3.21
C VAL A 54 4.09 3.05 -2.93
N PRO A 55 3.31 4.14 -2.87
CA PRO A 55 1.87 4.08 -2.65
C PRO A 55 1.11 3.30 -3.74
N SER A 56 0.05 2.61 -3.35
CA SER A 56 -0.71 1.73 -4.24
C SER A 56 -1.43 2.45 -5.39
N GLN A 57 -1.81 3.72 -5.21
CA GLN A 57 -2.58 4.52 -6.17
C GLN A 57 -1.89 4.62 -7.55
N ASN A 58 -0.57 4.47 -7.58
CA ASN A 58 0.27 4.59 -8.76
C ASN A 58 0.83 3.23 -9.22
N SER A 59 0.20 2.15 -8.77
CA SER A 59 0.69 0.80 -8.96
C SER A 59 -0.42 -0.09 -9.53
N PHE A 60 -0.03 -1.05 -10.35
CA PHE A 60 -0.91 -1.97 -11.05
C PHE A 60 -0.60 -3.40 -10.64
N ALA A 61 -1.65 -4.19 -10.36
CA ALA A 61 -1.52 -5.63 -10.24
C ALA A 61 -2.66 -6.33 -10.98
N ARG A 62 -2.31 -7.37 -11.73
CA ARG A 62 -3.26 -8.31 -12.35
C ARG A 62 -2.82 -9.74 -12.15
N PHE A 63 -3.80 -10.60 -11.97
CA PHE A 63 -3.59 -12.04 -11.86
C PHE A 63 -4.16 -12.68 -13.11
N VAL A 64 -3.34 -13.47 -13.80
CA VAL A 64 -3.71 -14.16 -15.03
C VAL A 64 -3.48 -15.65 -14.88
N ASN A 65 -4.37 -16.43 -15.47
CA ASN A 65 -4.20 -17.87 -15.62
C ASN A 65 -3.56 -18.12 -16.99
N LEU A 66 -2.35 -18.65 -16.99
CA LEU A 66 -1.70 -19.08 -18.22
C LEU A 66 -2.23 -20.46 -18.62
N PRO A 67 -2.35 -20.74 -19.93
CA PRO A 67 -2.62 -22.09 -20.39
C PRO A 67 -1.46 -23.03 -19.99
N PRO A 68 -1.71 -24.34 -19.89
CA PRO A 68 -0.67 -25.32 -19.58
C PRO A 68 0.50 -25.20 -20.55
N VAL A 69 1.69 -24.92 -20.01
CA VAL A 69 2.91 -24.73 -20.79
C VAL A 69 4.10 -25.27 -20.00
N GLU A 70 5.16 -25.67 -20.70
CA GLU A 70 6.43 -26.01 -20.06
C GLU A 70 6.98 -24.81 -19.27
N GLU A 71 7.51 -25.05 -18.07
CA GLU A 71 8.02 -24.00 -17.16
C GLU A 71 8.98 -23.02 -17.84
N LYS A 72 9.82 -23.52 -18.76
CA LYS A 72 10.80 -22.72 -19.51
C LYS A 72 10.16 -21.67 -20.42
N ARG A 73 8.90 -21.86 -20.81
CA ARG A 73 8.14 -20.94 -21.67
C ARG A 73 7.28 -19.96 -20.88
N ILE A 74 7.10 -20.16 -19.57
CA ILE A 74 6.33 -19.24 -18.72
C ILE A 74 6.83 -17.80 -18.86
N PRO A 75 8.15 -17.48 -18.78
CA PRO A 75 8.61 -16.10 -18.87
C PRO A 75 8.27 -15.43 -20.21
N GLU A 76 8.25 -16.19 -21.30
CA GLU A 76 7.87 -15.69 -22.63
C GLU A 76 6.37 -15.36 -22.67
N MET A 77 5.53 -16.26 -22.16
CA MET A 77 4.09 -16.06 -22.10
C MET A 77 3.69 -14.88 -21.21
N VAL A 78 4.35 -14.75 -20.05
CA VAL A 78 4.08 -13.63 -19.14
C VAL A 78 4.43 -12.30 -19.78
N LYS A 79 5.49 -12.21 -20.58
CA LYS A 79 5.81 -10.98 -21.34
C LYS A 79 4.69 -10.61 -22.32
N PHE A 80 4.12 -11.59 -23.02
CA PHE A 80 2.99 -11.35 -23.92
C PHE A 80 1.74 -10.89 -23.16
N GLU A 81 1.41 -11.53 -22.03
CA GLU A 81 0.31 -11.12 -21.17
C GLU A 81 0.53 -9.72 -20.59
N ALA A 82 1.72 -9.41 -20.09
CA ALA A 82 2.03 -8.12 -19.48
C ALA A 82 1.77 -6.95 -20.44
N VAL A 83 2.16 -7.08 -21.70
CA VAL A 83 1.90 -6.06 -22.74
C VAL A 83 0.39 -5.83 -22.98
N GLN A 84 -0.44 -6.87 -22.82
CA GLN A 84 -1.88 -6.76 -23.01
C GLN A 84 -2.60 -6.26 -21.75
N GLN A 85 -2.14 -6.66 -20.57
CA GLN A 85 -2.81 -6.37 -19.31
C GLN A 85 -2.45 -4.97 -18.78
N ILE A 86 -1.18 -4.54 -18.93
CA ILE A 86 -0.72 -3.26 -18.41
C ILE A 86 -1.34 -2.13 -19.24
N PRO A 87 -2.10 -1.20 -18.64
CA PRO A 87 -2.83 -0.15 -19.36
C PRO A 87 -1.95 1.03 -19.79
N PHE A 88 -0.62 0.85 -19.78
CA PHE A 88 0.39 1.86 -20.08
C PHE A 88 1.42 1.28 -21.06
N GLY A 89 2.25 2.12 -21.65
CA GLY A 89 3.38 1.63 -22.43
C GLY A 89 4.29 0.77 -21.54
N ILE A 90 4.66 -0.43 -22.02
CA ILE A 90 5.53 -1.34 -21.26
C ILE A 90 6.91 -0.72 -20.95
N ASN A 91 7.31 0.29 -21.75
CA ASN A 91 8.55 1.05 -21.56
C ASN A 91 8.40 2.21 -20.56
N ASP A 92 7.17 2.61 -20.23
CA ASP A 92 6.87 3.71 -19.31
C ASP A 92 6.69 3.22 -17.86
N VAL A 93 6.89 1.92 -17.63
CA VAL A 93 6.71 1.26 -16.34
C VAL A 93 7.91 0.38 -16.01
N GLN A 94 8.23 0.31 -14.73
CA GLN A 94 8.94 -0.82 -14.14
C GLN A 94 7.92 -1.91 -13.85
N TRP A 95 8.14 -3.11 -14.34
CA TRP A 95 7.23 -4.22 -14.13
C TRP A 95 7.98 -5.51 -13.86
N ASP A 96 7.34 -6.37 -13.08
CA ASP A 96 7.83 -7.72 -12.81
C ASP A 96 6.65 -8.66 -12.61
N TRP A 97 6.93 -9.95 -12.45
CA TRP A 97 5.91 -10.97 -12.26
C TRP A 97 6.33 -12.02 -11.25
N GLN A 98 5.33 -12.65 -10.64
CA GLN A 98 5.52 -13.71 -9.67
C GLN A 98 4.61 -14.90 -10.01
N LEU A 99 5.15 -16.11 -9.96
CA LEU A 99 4.34 -17.32 -9.99
C LEU A 99 3.57 -17.44 -8.66
N MET A 100 2.24 -17.47 -8.75
CA MET A 100 1.30 -17.50 -7.62
C MET A 100 0.41 -18.75 -7.68
N THR A 101 1.04 -19.85 -8.11
CA THR A 101 0.37 -21.14 -8.32
C THR A 101 0.36 -21.93 -7.01
N GLU A 102 -0.79 -22.52 -6.68
CA GLU A 102 -0.86 -23.48 -5.57
C GLU A 102 -0.02 -24.71 -5.91
N PRO A 103 0.70 -25.33 -4.95
CA PRO A 103 1.62 -26.44 -5.22
C PRO A 103 1.02 -27.65 -5.97
N ASP A 104 -0.31 -27.80 -5.96
CA ASP A 104 -1.04 -28.91 -6.61
C ASP A 104 -2.04 -28.43 -7.69
N SER A 105 -2.00 -27.16 -8.08
CA SER A 105 -2.93 -26.59 -9.07
C SER A 105 -2.50 -26.97 -10.50
N PRO A 106 -3.43 -27.47 -11.34
CA PRO A 106 -3.17 -27.66 -12.76
C PRO A 106 -3.13 -26.32 -13.52
N GLU A 107 -3.65 -25.24 -12.92
CA GLU A 107 -3.60 -23.89 -13.47
C GLU A 107 -2.31 -23.19 -13.07
N ILE A 108 -1.67 -22.52 -14.04
CA ILE A 108 -0.51 -21.68 -13.81
C ILE A 108 -1.00 -20.25 -13.56
N LYS A 109 -1.03 -19.84 -12.30
CA LYS A 109 -1.40 -18.49 -11.88
C LYS A 109 -0.18 -17.59 -11.79
N VAL A 110 -0.23 -16.43 -12.43
CA VAL A 110 0.83 -15.43 -12.41
C VAL A 110 0.26 -14.07 -11.97
N GLY A 111 0.95 -13.43 -11.02
CA GLY A 111 0.75 -12.02 -10.71
C GLY A 111 1.68 -11.16 -11.56
N ILE A 112 1.13 -10.19 -12.27
CA ILE A 112 1.85 -9.16 -13.05
C ILE A 112 1.71 -7.85 -12.30
N PHE A 113 2.84 -7.21 -12.02
CA PHE A 113 2.93 -5.99 -11.22
C PHE A 113 3.64 -4.90 -12.00
N ALA A 114 3.14 -3.67 -11.95
CA ALA A 114 3.77 -2.55 -12.64
C ALA A 114 3.64 -1.25 -11.85
N ILE A 115 4.69 -0.43 -11.91
CA ILE A 115 4.76 0.92 -11.35
C ILE A 115 5.29 1.83 -12.45
N LYS A 116 4.71 3.02 -12.64
CA LYS A 116 5.23 3.97 -13.62
C LYS A 116 6.65 4.42 -13.29
N ASN A 117 7.49 4.61 -14.31
CA ASN A 117 8.86 5.08 -14.14
C ASN A 117 8.91 6.38 -13.32
N GLU A 118 8.04 7.34 -13.64
CA GLU A 118 7.96 8.64 -12.95
C GLU A 118 7.79 8.52 -11.42
N VAL A 119 7.12 7.46 -10.96
CA VAL A 119 6.85 7.21 -9.53
C VAL A 119 8.06 6.58 -8.86
N VAL A 120 8.74 5.67 -9.56
CA VAL A 120 9.99 5.06 -9.09
C VAL A 120 11.08 6.12 -9.02
N ASP A 121 11.25 6.91 -10.08
CA ASP A 121 12.27 7.94 -10.19
C ASP A 121 12.10 9.01 -9.11
N ALA A 122 10.87 9.51 -8.91
CA ALA A 122 10.58 10.49 -7.85
C ALA A 122 10.88 9.94 -6.45
N ALA A 123 10.56 8.66 -6.19
CA ALA A 123 10.87 8.04 -4.91
C ALA A 123 12.39 7.89 -4.70
N LEU A 124 13.13 7.47 -5.72
CA LEU A 124 14.58 7.26 -5.67
C LEU A 124 15.37 8.57 -5.59
N GLU A 125 14.86 9.66 -6.18
CA GLU A 125 15.55 10.96 -6.20
C GLU A 125 15.90 11.44 -4.78
N HIS A 126 15.00 11.24 -3.81
CA HIS A 126 15.25 11.62 -2.42
C HIS A 126 16.47 10.90 -1.82
N PHE A 127 16.60 9.60 -2.08
CA PHE A 127 17.70 8.78 -1.56
C PHE A 127 19.01 9.06 -2.28
N SER A 128 18.95 9.26 -3.60
CA SER A 128 20.10 9.63 -4.42
C SER A 128 20.76 10.93 -3.95
N ARG A 129 19.96 11.94 -3.55
CA ARG A 129 20.48 13.21 -3.00
C ARG A 129 21.22 13.09 -1.66
N GLU A 130 21.04 11.97 -0.95
CA GLU A 130 21.73 11.67 0.31
C GLU A 130 22.76 10.53 0.14
N ASP A 131 23.16 10.23 -1.10
CA ASP A 131 24.08 9.15 -1.47
C ASP A 131 23.66 7.76 -0.95
N VAL A 132 22.35 7.54 -0.75
CA VAL A 132 21.79 6.25 -0.32
C VAL A 132 21.36 5.44 -1.54
N GLN A 133 21.94 4.25 -1.68
CA GLN A 133 21.54 3.28 -2.70
C GLN A 133 20.33 2.48 -2.22
N VAL A 134 19.24 2.53 -2.98
CA VAL A 134 18.04 1.71 -2.75
C VAL A 134 18.17 0.43 -3.56
N SER A 135 18.09 -0.72 -2.89
CA SER A 135 18.23 -2.03 -3.53
C SER A 135 16.93 -2.50 -4.16
N TYR A 136 15.79 -2.25 -3.51
CA TYR A 136 14.48 -2.67 -4.01
C TYR A 136 13.42 -1.59 -3.80
N VAL A 137 12.58 -1.44 -4.82
CA VAL A 137 11.34 -0.66 -4.77
C VAL A 137 10.17 -1.63 -4.90
N GLN A 138 9.31 -1.67 -3.90
CA GLN A 138 8.12 -2.53 -3.91
C GLN A 138 6.83 -1.72 -3.80
N MET A 139 5.69 -2.36 -4.05
CA MET A 139 4.38 -1.76 -3.83
C MET A 139 4.00 -1.93 -2.36
N ALA A 140 3.46 -0.89 -1.72
CA ALA A 140 3.02 -0.99 -0.31
C ALA A 140 2.05 -2.16 -0.04
N PRO A 141 1.06 -2.47 -0.91
CA PRO A 141 0.22 -3.66 -0.73
C PRO A 141 0.98 -4.99 -0.78
N MET A 142 2.07 -5.08 -1.55
CA MET A 142 2.88 -6.29 -1.64
C MET A 142 3.76 -6.45 -0.40
N ALA A 143 4.22 -5.34 0.20
CA ALA A 143 4.86 -5.38 1.51
C ALA A 143 3.91 -5.94 2.59
N LEU A 144 2.63 -5.55 2.55
CA LEU A 144 1.60 -6.09 3.46
C LEU A 144 1.30 -7.58 3.21
N TYR A 145 1.30 -8.00 1.94
CA TYR A 145 1.17 -9.41 1.58
C TYR A 145 2.35 -10.24 2.10
N ASN A 146 3.58 -9.76 1.89
CA ASN A 146 4.81 -10.39 2.39
C ASN A 146 4.81 -10.49 3.92
N TYR A 147 4.39 -9.44 4.62
CA TYR A 147 4.20 -9.46 6.08
C TYR A 147 3.25 -10.58 6.52
N LEU A 148 2.11 -10.74 5.85
CA LEU A 148 1.18 -11.83 6.17
C LEU A 148 1.74 -13.22 5.86
N LEU A 149 2.48 -13.38 4.77
CA LEU A 149 3.01 -14.69 4.38
C LEU A 149 4.22 -15.13 5.23
N HIS A 150 5.11 -14.19 5.56
CA HIS A 150 6.40 -14.50 6.13
C HIS A 150 6.50 -14.18 7.63
N ASP A 151 5.92 -13.06 8.06
CA ASP A 151 6.02 -12.63 9.45
C ASP A 151 4.85 -13.14 10.29
N ARG A 152 3.67 -13.29 9.66
CA ARG A 152 2.43 -13.77 10.29
C ARG A 152 1.76 -14.93 9.55
N PRO A 153 2.50 -16.03 9.23
CA PRO A 153 1.97 -17.13 8.42
C PRO A 153 0.70 -17.78 9.00
N GLU A 154 0.44 -17.63 10.29
CA GLU A 154 -0.81 -18.08 10.92
C GLU A 154 -2.07 -17.32 10.45
N LEU A 155 -1.89 -16.19 9.76
CA LEU A 155 -2.96 -15.38 9.18
C LEU A 155 -3.29 -15.74 7.73
N ALA A 156 -2.48 -16.57 7.07
CA ALA A 156 -2.66 -16.98 5.66
C ALA A 156 -2.38 -18.48 5.49
N THR A 157 -3.20 -19.32 6.13
CA THR A 157 -2.93 -20.76 6.27
C THR A 157 -3.43 -21.64 5.11
N SER A 158 -4.40 -21.15 4.32
CA SER A 158 -5.08 -21.91 3.27
C SER A 158 -5.65 -21.00 2.19
N ASP A 159 -5.74 -21.49 0.95
CA ASP A 159 -6.39 -20.78 -0.16
C ASP A 159 -7.92 -20.76 -0.11
N LYS A 160 -8.52 -21.52 0.81
CA LYS A 160 -9.96 -21.44 1.10
C LYS A 160 -10.31 -20.38 2.15
N GLN A 161 -9.30 -19.76 2.77
CA GLN A 161 -9.47 -18.77 3.82
C GLN A 161 -8.68 -17.51 3.50
N ALA A 162 -9.38 -16.39 3.38
CA ALA A 162 -8.75 -15.10 3.14
C ALA A 162 -8.70 -14.25 4.41
N THR A 163 -7.58 -13.53 4.57
CA THR A 163 -7.43 -12.43 5.51
C THR A 163 -7.39 -11.11 4.73
N VAL A 164 -8.20 -10.15 5.14
CA VAL A 164 -8.21 -8.80 4.57
C VAL A 164 -7.34 -7.88 5.43
N VAL A 165 -6.44 -7.14 4.81
CA VAL A 165 -5.71 -6.02 5.42
C VAL A 165 -6.27 -4.73 4.86
N LEU A 166 -6.69 -3.83 5.75
CA LEU A 166 -7.07 -2.46 5.45
C LEU A 166 -5.98 -1.55 6.00
N ASN A 167 -5.09 -1.06 5.13
CA ASN A 167 -4.06 -0.09 5.49
C ASN A 167 -4.55 1.33 5.17
N VAL A 168 -5.02 2.05 6.20
CA VAL A 168 -5.58 3.40 6.06
C VAL A 168 -4.46 4.42 6.16
N GLY A 169 -3.94 4.84 5.01
CA GLY A 169 -2.93 5.89 4.92
C GLY A 169 -3.50 7.30 5.02
N ALA A 170 -2.66 8.30 4.73
CA ALA A 170 -3.08 9.70 4.73
C ALA A 170 -4.03 10.02 3.55
N ASP A 171 -3.68 9.61 2.34
CA ASP A 171 -4.44 9.97 1.12
C ASP A 171 -5.36 8.85 0.61
N ASN A 172 -5.01 7.60 0.86
CA ASN A 172 -5.77 6.43 0.40
C ASN A 172 -5.81 5.32 1.46
N THR A 173 -6.63 4.32 1.21
CA THR A 173 -6.68 3.07 1.96
C THR A 173 -6.37 1.92 1.02
N ASP A 174 -5.36 1.11 1.35
CA ASP A 174 -5.10 -0.14 0.66
C ASP A 174 -5.96 -1.24 1.26
N LEU A 175 -6.79 -1.86 0.43
CA LEU A 175 -7.50 -3.09 0.78
C LEU A 175 -6.77 -4.24 0.08
N VAL A 176 -6.17 -5.12 0.87
CA VAL A 176 -5.41 -6.28 0.39
C VAL A 176 -6.05 -7.55 0.93
N VAL A 177 -6.59 -8.38 0.05
CA VAL A 177 -7.14 -9.69 0.40
C VAL A 177 -6.07 -10.74 0.11
N CYS A 178 -5.67 -11.48 1.14
CA CYS A 178 -4.55 -12.41 1.07
C CYS A 178 -5.00 -13.82 1.41
N THR A 179 -4.58 -14.77 0.61
CA THR A 179 -4.60 -16.21 0.92
C THR A 179 -3.16 -16.73 1.01
N LYS A 180 -2.99 -18.04 1.13
CA LYS A 180 -1.66 -18.66 1.20
C LYS A 180 -0.86 -18.47 -0.09
N SER A 181 -1.51 -18.51 -1.26
CA SER A 181 -0.86 -18.43 -2.56
C SER A 181 -1.39 -17.32 -3.46
N ALA A 182 -2.38 -16.52 -3.02
CA ALA A 182 -2.95 -15.45 -3.82
C ALA A 182 -3.06 -14.14 -3.04
N VAL A 183 -3.04 -13.05 -3.79
CA VAL A 183 -3.29 -11.71 -3.29
C VAL A 183 -4.25 -11.00 -4.24
N TRP A 184 -5.14 -10.18 -3.69
CA TRP A 184 -5.96 -9.25 -4.45
C TRP A 184 -5.86 -7.88 -3.78
N GLN A 185 -5.72 -6.83 -4.57
CA GLN A 185 -5.54 -5.49 -4.03
C GLN A 185 -6.48 -4.48 -4.67
N ARG A 186 -6.86 -3.48 -3.86
CA ARG A 186 -7.66 -2.33 -4.27
C ARG A 186 -7.17 -1.09 -3.52
N CYS A 187 -6.87 -0.03 -4.27
CA CYS A 187 -6.67 1.30 -3.70
C CYS A 187 -8.02 2.03 -3.62
N ILE A 188 -8.45 2.40 -2.42
CA ILE A 188 -9.62 3.25 -2.18
C ILE A 188 -9.10 4.67 -1.93
N LEU A 189 -9.52 5.66 -2.72
CA LEU A 189 -9.06 7.05 -2.63
C LEU A 189 -9.70 7.82 -1.46
N ILE A 190 -9.75 7.19 -0.30
CA ILE A 190 -10.20 7.75 0.97
C ILE A 190 -9.15 7.36 2.02
N GLY A 191 -8.51 8.37 2.61
CA GLY A 191 -7.55 8.19 3.70
C GLY A 191 -7.81 9.14 4.85
N GLY A 192 -6.87 9.19 5.80
CA GLY A 192 -6.91 10.05 6.97
C GLY A 192 -7.17 11.54 6.67
N ASN A 193 -6.69 12.04 5.53
CA ASN A 193 -6.85 13.43 5.10
C ASN A 193 -8.30 13.77 4.76
N SER A 194 -9.09 12.82 4.26
CA SER A 194 -10.52 13.01 4.00
C SER A 194 -11.28 13.30 5.30
N PHE A 195 -10.92 12.60 6.38
CA PHE A 195 -11.47 12.86 7.72
C PHE A 195 -11.05 14.23 8.26
N THR A 196 -9.80 14.62 8.05
CA THR A 196 -9.28 15.93 8.47
C THR A 196 -10.01 17.06 7.77
N ARG A 197 -10.19 16.98 6.45
CA ARG A 197 -10.96 17.97 5.67
C ARG A 197 -12.41 18.09 6.15
N ALA A 198 -13.08 16.96 6.40
CA ALA A 198 -14.44 16.97 6.93
C ALA A 198 -14.56 17.70 8.29
N ILE A 199 -13.58 17.52 9.18
CA ILE A 199 -13.50 18.28 10.45
C ILE A 199 -13.20 19.75 10.17
N SER A 200 -12.26 20.04 9.26
CA SER A 200 -11.89 21.40 8.86
C SER A 200 -13.10 22.20 8.42
N ASP A 201 -13.93 21.62 7.55
CA ASP A 201 -15.14 22.25 7.01
C ASP A 201 -16.21 22.45 8.09
N ALA A 202 -16.48 21.41 8.89
CA ALA A 202 -17.52 21.44 9.92
C ALA A 202 -17.21 22.44 11.05
N PHE A 203 -15.94 22.60 11.41
CA PHE A 203 -15.49 23.49 12.50
C PHE A 203 -14.89 24.81 12.02
N ARG A 204 -14.78 25.02 10.69
CA ARG A 204 -14.12 26.18 10.05
C ARG A 204 -12.71 26.40 10.60
N LEU A 205 -11.93 25.32 10.65
CA LEU A 205 -10.54 25.34 11.07
C LEU A 205 -9.62 25.22 9.85
N ASN A 206 -8.34 25.49 10.04
CA ASN A 206 -7.31 25.09 9.07
C ASN A 206 -6.96 23.61 9.27
N PHE A 207 -6.30 23.03 8.27
CA PHE A 207 -5.98 21.61 8.23
C PHE A 207 -5.22 21.13 9.48
N GLU A 208 -4.24 21.87 9.97
CA GLU A 208 -3.42 21.47 11.13
C GLU A 208 -4.23 21.38 12.41
N LYS A 209 -5.14 22.34 12.65
CA LYS A 209 -6.02 22.31 13.82
C LYS A 209 -7.04 21.19 13.71
N ALA A 210 -7.59 20.96 12.52
CA ALA A 210 -8.50 19.85 12.26
C ALA A 210 -7.81 18.49 12.46
N GLU A 211 -6.56 18.34 12.02
CA GLU A 211 -5.77 17.12 12.22
C GLU A 211 -5.52 16.84 13.70
N LYS A 212 -5.18 17.89 14.46
CA LYS A 212 -5.02 17.78 15.91
C LYS A 212 -6.32 17.34 16.57
N LEU A 213 -7.46 17.94 16.19
CA LEU A 213 -8.78 17.54 16.71
C LEU A 213 -9.11 16.09 16.36
N LYS A 214 -8.85 15.65 15.12
CA LYS A 214 -9.03 14.26 14.66
C LYS A 214 -8.28 13.29 15.56
N ARG A 215 -6.98 13.52 15.78
CA ARG A 215 -6.11 12.65 16.60
C ARG A 215 -6.53 12.60 18.07
N THR A 216 -7.09 13.69 18.59
CA THR A 216 -7.56 13.76 19.99
C THR A 216 -9.07 13.53 20.16
N ALA A 217 -9.77 13.14 19.08
CA ALA A 217 -11.23 13.04 19.08
C ALA A 217 -11.80 12.16 20.22
N PRO A 218 -11.23 10.98 20.54
CA PRO A 218 -11.78 10.11 21.58
C PRO A 218 -11.80 10.72 22.99
N VAL A 219 -10.86 11.64 23.27
CA VAL A 219 -10.71 12.28 24.60
C VAL A 219 -11.19 13.73 24.62
N SER A 220 -11.73 14.22 23.50
CA SER A 220 -12.21 15.59 23.37
C SER A 220 -13.56 15.78 24.05
N LYS A 221 -13.76 16.95 24.68
CA LYS A 221 -15.08 17.38 25.19
C LYS A 221 -16.13 17.49 24.08
N TYR A 222 -15.68 17.65 22.83
CA TYR A 222 -16.52 17.72 21.64
C TYR A 222 -16.50 16.43 20.80
N ALA A 223 -16.14 15.29 21.40
CA ALA A 223 -16.02 14.01 20.70
C ALA A 223 -17.22 13.72 19.79
N ARG A 224 -18.45 13.89 20.31
CA ARG A 224 -19.68 13.66 19.55
C ARG A 224 -19.72 14.49 18.26
N GLN A 225 -19.45 15.79 18.34
CA GLN A 225 -19.47 16.69 17.19
C GLN A 225 -18.36 16.32 16.18
N ILE A 226 -17.17 15.96 16.67
CA ILE A 226 -16.05 15.54 15.81
C ILE A 226 -16.41 14.25 15.05
N PHE A 227 -16.97 13.25 15.74
CA PHE A 227 -17.43 12.02 15.08
C PHE A 227 -18.61 12.25 14.12
N GLN A 228 -19.52 13.18 14.42
CA GLN A 228 -20.58 13.56 13.48
C GLN A 228 -20.01 14.21 12.21
N ALA A 229 -18.99 15.07 12.33
CA ALA A 229 -18.31 15.66 11.18
C ALA A 229 -17.64 14.58 10.30
N MET A 230 -17.07 13.55 10.91
CA MET A 230 -16.42 12.44 10.21
C MET A 230 -17.38 11.38 9.66
N LYS A 231 -18.65 11.36 10.11
CA LYS A 231 -19.62 10.32 9.77
C LYS A 231 -19.80 10.08 8.26
N PRO A 232 -19.91 11.12 7.40
CA PRO A 232 -20.02 10.90 5.96
C PRO A 232 -18.82 10.14 5.39
N VAL A 233 -17.60 10.51 5.79
CA VAL A 233 -16.36 9.86 5.33
C VAL A 233 -16.30 8.39 5.77
N PHE A 234 -16.76 8.07 6.98
CA PHE A 234 -16.90 6.68 7.42
C PHE A 234 -17.90 5.89 6.58
N THR A 235 -19.04 6.51 6.23
CA THR A 235 -20.06 5.88 5.38
C THR A 235 -19.52 5.60 3.98
N ASP A 236 -18.77 6.54 3.40
CA ASP A 236 -18.20 6.38 2.07
C ASP A 236 -17.11 5.29 2.06
N LEU A 237 -16.18 5.33 3.02
CA LEU A 237 -15.14 4.31 3.15
C LEU A 237 -15.74 2.91 3.37
N GLY A 238 -16.71 2.79 4.29
CA GLY A 238 -17.40 1.53 4.54
C GLY A 238 -18.11 0.99 3.30
N SER A 239 -18.74 1.88 2.52
CA SER A 239 -19.41 1.52 1.27
C SER A 239 -18.42 1.01 0.21
N GLU A 240 -17.27 1.68 0.05
CA GLU A 240 -16.23 1.26 -0.89
C GLU A 240 -15.53 -0.04 -0.47
N VAL A 241 -15.31 -0.26 0.82
CA VAL A 241 -14.84 -1.55 1.36
C VAL A 241 -15.86 -2.64 1.05
N GLN A 242 -17.14 -2.42 1.34
CA GLN A 242 -18.19 -3.41 1.08
C GLN A 242 -18.31 -3.76 -0.41
N ARG A 243 -18.27 -2.75 -1.30
CA ARG A 243 -18.27 -2.94 -2.75
C ARG A 243 -17.07 -3.77 -3.21
N SER A 244 -15.88 -3.45 -2.69
CA SER A 244 -14.63 -4.13 -3.02
C SER A 244 -14.64 -5.60 -2.59
N LEU A 245 -15.09 -5.88 -1.36
CA LEU A 245 -15.24 -7.26 -0.87
C LEU A 245 -16.33 -8.02 -1.61
N GLY A 246 -17.42 -7.35 -2.02
CA GLY A 246 -18.45 -7.93 -2.87
C GLY A 246 -17.90 -8.38 -4.22
N PHE A 247 -17.10 -7.54 -4.89
CA PHE A 247 -16.42 -7.90 -6.13
C PHE A 247 -15.47 -9.10 -5.95
N TYR A 248 -14.68 -9.09 -4.87
CA TYR A 248 -13.77 -10.19 -4.55
C TYR A 248 -14.52 -11.51 -4.35
N ASN A 249 -15.57 -11.51 -3.51
CA ASN A 249 -16.36 -12.72 -3.21
C ASN A 249 -17.07 -13.28 -4.45
N ASN A 250 -17.59 -12.42 -5.33
CA ASN A 250 -18.22 -12.86 -6.57
C ASN A 250 -17.22 -13.53 -7.52
N SER A 251 -15.96 -13.09 -7.51
CA SER A 251 -14.89 -13.66 -8.34
C SER A 251 -14.24 -14.89 -7.70
N ASN A 252 -14.39 -15.08 -6.37
CA ASN A 252 -13.75 -16.14 -5.60
C ASN A 252 -14.77 -16.81 -4.65
N PRO A 253 -15.82 -17.47 -5.18
CA PRO A 253 -16.93 -17.99 -4.36
C PRO A 253 -16.50 -19.08 -3.36
N ASP A 254 -15.44 -19.82 -3.66
CA ASP A 254 -14.92 -20.90 -2.82
C ASP A 254 -13.97 -20.42 -1.72
N THR A 255 -13.67 -19.11 -1.67
CA THR A 255 -12.79 -18.52 -0.66
C THR A 255 -13.61 -17.80 0.41
N LYS A 256 -13.49 -18.23 1.67
CA LYS A 256 -14.14 -17.56 2.78
C LYS A 256 -13.25 -16.49 3.38
N ILE A 257 -13.72 -15.24 3.42
CA ILE A 257 -13.07 -14.21 4.24
C ILE A 257 -13.28 -14.56 5.72
N THR A 258 -12.19 -14.76 6.46
CA THR A 258 -12.25 -15.16 7.87
C THR A 258 -11.93 -14.01 8.82
N ARG A 259 -11.15 -13.03 8.36
CA ARG A 259 -10.63 -11.95 9.21
C ARG A 259 -10.46 -10.66 8.41
N ILE A 260 -10.59 -9.53 9.11
CA ILE A 260 -10.23 -8.21 8.62
C ILE A 260 -9.31 -7.58 9.67
N ILE A 261 -8.16 -7.08 9.25
CA ILE A 261 -7.16 -6.40 10.06
C ILE A 261 -7.07 -4.97 9.55
N ALA A 262 -7.25 -3.99 10.44
CA ALA A 262 -7.04 -2.59 10.13
C ALA A 262 -5.67 -2.15 10.63
N LEU A 263 -4.87 -1.54 9.75
CA LEU A 263 -3.61 -0.86 10.03
C LEU A 263 -3.88 0.64 9.79
N VAL A 264 -3.50 1.50 10.74
CA VAL A 264 -3.82 2.94 10.78
C VAL A 264 -2.62 3.77 11.23
#